data_AF-A0A957MXZ5-F1
#
_entry.id   AF-A0A957MXZ5-F1
#
_cell.length_a   1.000
_cell.length_b   1.000
_cell.length_c   1.000
_cell.angle_alpha   90.00
_cell.angle_beta   90.00
_cell.angle_gamma   90.00
#
_symmetry.space_group_name_H-M   'P 1'
#
loop_
_entity.id
_entity.type
_entity.pdbx_description
1 polymer ?
#
loop_
_entity_poly.entity_id
_entity_poly.type
_entity_poly.pdbx_seq_one_letter_code
_entity_poly.pdbx_strand_id
1 'polypeptide(L)'
;MLVAFQIYGLRPGPLLFQQQADLVWGLIASLYIANLALLVLNLPMVRMWIKLLDVPKPVLYAGILTFSLLGVYSDTQNTFSMVILLALGVVGFLLRRYDFPLAPVVLGAVLGPLIEQEYRRSLAISVNDYTVFFTRPISLVLMTLVAMAFLVPLFNAIWKASRRGAHVPAADVGEIED
;
A
#
# COMPACT_ATOMS: atom_id res chain seq x y z
N MET A 1 7.26 2.39 -18.05
CA MET A 1 8.69 2.51 -18.45
C MET A 1 8.99 1.92 -19.83
N LEU A 2 8.39 0.80 -20.27
CA LEU A 2 8.51 0.34 -21.68
C LEU A 2 7.94 1.33 -22.72
N VAL A 3 6.90 2.09 -22.33
CA VAL A 3 6.24 3.08 -23.20
C VAL A 3 7.16 4.26 -23.55
N ALA A 4 8.05 4.69 -22.65
CA ALA A 4 8.94 5.82 -22.90
C ALA A 4 9.92 5.54 -24.04
N PHE A 5 10.54 4.35 -24.07
CA PHE A 5 11.45 3.96 -25.16
C PHE A 5 10.73 3.71 -26.50
N GLN A 6 9.50 3.17 -26.46
CA GLN A 6 8.69 2.97 -27.67
C GLN A 6 8.24 4.28 -28.32
N ILE A 7 7.96 5.34 -27.53
CA ILE A 7 7.57 6.67 -28.06
C ILE A 7 8.71 7.31 -28.86
N TYR A 8 9.98 7.06 -28.49
CA TYR A 8 11.16 7.54 -29.23
C TYR A 8 11.59 6.60 -30.38
N GLY A 9 10.80 5.57 -30.71
CA GLY A 9 11.10 4.63 -31.80
C GLY A 9 12.25 3.66 -31.50
N LEU A 10 12.67 3.58 -30.24
CA LEU A 10 13.81 2.78 -29.81
C LEU A 10 13.36 1.36 -29.47
N ARG A 11 13.84 0.35 -30.21
CA ARG A 11 13.56 -1.07 -29.93
C ARG A 11 14.51 -1.55 -28.83
N PRO A 12 14.02 -1.81 -27.60
CA PRO A 12 14.88 -2.26 -26.50
C PRO A 12 15.49 -3.62 -26.83
N GLY A 13 16.82 -3.70 -26.84
CA GLY A 13 17.60 -4.89 -27.15
C GLY A 13 19.11 -4.59 -27.24
N PRO A 14 19.97 -5.60 -27.50
CA PRO A 14 21.42 -5.41 -27.61
C PRO A 14 21.82 -4.39 -28.68
N LEU A 15 20.97 -4.22 -29.70
CA LEU A 15 21.13 -3.22 -30.75
C LEU A 15 21.07 -1.77 -30.25
N LEU A 16 20.38 -1.47 -29.14
CA LEU A 16 20.37 -0.11 -28.56
C LEU A 16 21.74 0.30 -28.03
N PHE A 17 22.46 -0.64 -27.41
CA PHE A 17 23.82 -0.41 -26.92
C PHE A 17 24.84 -0.25 -28.06
N GLN A 18 24.52 -0.76 -29.26
CA GLN A 18 25.39 -0.63 -30.44
C GLN A 18 25.07 0.62 -31.27
N GLN A 19 23.79 0.94 -31.48
CA GLN A 19 23.37 2.06 -32.32
C GLN A 19 23.28 3.40 -31.57
N GLN A 20 23.03 3.36 -30.25
CA GLN A 20 22.80 4.55 -29.42
C GLN A 20 23.51 4.44 -28.06
N ALA A 21 24.77 4.01 -28.09
CA ALA A 21 25.60 3.85 -26.89
C ALA A 21 25.64 5.13 -26.03
N ASP A 22 25.76 6.30 -26.65
CA ASP A 22 25.86 7.59 -25.95
C ASP A 22 24.58 7.92 -25.15
N LEU A 23 23.40 7.63 -25.70
CA LEU A 23 22.12 7.84 -25.03
C LEU A 23 21.96 6.91 -23.83
N VAL A 24 22.37 5.64 -23.98
CA VAL A 24 22.30 4.65 -22.89
C VAL A 24 23.27 4.99 -21.77
N TRP A 25 24.52 5.33 -22.09
CA TRP A 25 25.51 5.76 -21.10
C TRP A 25 25.13 7.09 -20.45
N GLY A 26 24.51 8.02 -21.19
CA GLY A 26 23.92 9.25 -20.64
C GLY A 26 22.76 9.00 -19.68
N LEU A 27 21.87 8.03 -19.99
CA LEU A 27 20.80 7.60 -19.09
C LEU A 27 21.35 6.94 -17.82
N ILE A 28 22.34 6.06 -17.94
CA ILE A 28 22.98 5.42 -16.79
C ILE A 28 23.70 6.47 -15.93
N ALA A 29 24.50 7.36 -16.55
CA ALA A 29 25.21 8.42 -15.85
C ALA A 29 24.24 9.40 -15.16
N SER A 30 23.16 9.80 -15.83
CA SER A 30 22.14 10.68 -15.22
C SER A 30 21.39 9.99 -14.09
N LEU A 31 21.15 8.68 -14.14
CA LEU A 31 20.57 7.93 -13.02
C LEU A 31 21.49 7.94 -11.80
N TYR A 32 22.80 7.77 -12.00
CA TYR A 32 23.80 7.86 -10.93
C TYR A 32 23.87 9.27 -10.36
N ILE A 33 24.00 10.29 -11.22
CA ILE A 33 24.06 11.69 -10.81
C ILE A 33 22.76 12.11 -10.10
N ALA A 34 21.59 11.69 -10.61
CA ALA A 34 20.30 11.98 -10.01
C ALA A 34 20.14 11.32 -8.64
N ASN A 35 20.57 10.06 -8.45
CA ASN A 35 20.54 9.42 -7.14
C ASN A 35 21.47 10.12 -6.14
N LEU A 36 22.66 10.53 -6.59
CA LEU A 36 23.62 11.25 -5.76
C LEU A 36 23.08 12.63 -5.38
N ALA A 37 22.50 13.36 -6.34
CA ALA A 37 21.81 14.62 -6.09
C ALA A 37 20.59 14.44 -5.18
N LEU A 38 19.80 13.37 -5.37
CA LEU A 38 18.65 13.04 -4.52
C LEU A 38 19.12 12.80 -3.09
N LEU A 39 20.22 12.09 -2.86
CA LEU A 39 20.80 11.87 -1.55
C LEU A 39 21.28 13.17 -0.91
N VAL A 40 22.02 13.99 -1.66
CA VAL A 40 22.51 15.30 -1.19
C VAL A 40 21.35 16.24 -0.86
N LEU A 41 20.23 16.16 -1.58
CA LEU A 41 19.05 16.99 -1.36
C LEU A 41 18.16 16.44 -0.23
N ASN A 42 18.02 15.11 -0.11
CA ASN A 42 17.24 14.49 0.96
C ASN A 42 17.87 14.71 2.33
N LEU A 43 19.20 14.62 2.45
CA LEU A 43 19.90 14.72 3.74
C LEU A 43 19.63 16.03 4.52
N PRO A 44 19.68 17.24 3.91
CA PRO A 44 19.27 18.48 4.56
C PRO A 44 17.75 18.58 4.71
N MET A 45 16.97 18.08 3.75
CA MET A 45 15.50 18.13 3.81
C MET A 45 14.95 17.31 4.97
N VAL A 46 15.53 16.16 5.30
CA VAL A 46 15.12 15.33 6.45
C VAL A 46 15.15 16.14 7.74
N ARG A 47 16.11 17.07 7.93
CA ARG A 47 16.13 17.95 9.09
C ARG A 47 14.93 18.90 9.16
N MET A 48 14.43 19.35 8.00
CA MET A 48 13.19 20.14 7.94
C MET A 48 11.97 19.27 8.22
N TRP A 49 11.91 18.05 7.68
CA TRP A 49 10.83 17.10 7.92
C TRP A 49 10.70 16.69 9.39
N ILE A 50 11.82 16.56 10.11
CA ILE A 50 11.81 16.27 11.55
C ILE A 50 11.17 17.42 12.35
N LYS A 51 11.44 18.69 12.00
CA LYS A 51 10.80 19.84 12.65
C LYS A 51 9.28 19.85 12.45
N LEU A 52 8.77 19.21 11.40
CA LEU A 52 7.33 19.07 11.18
C LEU A 52 6.69 18.14 12.23
N LEU A 53 7.45 17.19 12.80
CA LEU A 53 6.96 16.32 13.89
C LEU A 53 6.84 17.07 15.22
N ASP A 54 7.58 18.18 15.41
CA ASP A 54 7.49 19.03 16.61
C ASP A 54 6.24 19.92 16.62
N VAL A 55 5.51 20.00 15.50
CA VAL A 55 4.27 20.79 15.41
C VAL A 55 3.19 20.15 16.30
N PRO A 56 2.48 20.94 17.13
CA PRO A 56 1.45 20.41 18.01
C PRO A 56 0.39 19.63 17.22
N LYS A 57 0.09 18.40 17.69
CA LYS A 57 -0.81 17.45 17.03
C LYS A 57 -2.14 18.04 16.54
N PRO A 58 -2.84 18.94 17.28
CA PRO A 58 -4.09 19.52 16.81
C PRO A 58 -3.93 20.36 15.54
N VAL A 59 -2.85 21.16 15.45
CA VAL A 59 -2.56 22.00 14.28
C VAL A 59 -2.19 21.13 13.08
N LEU A 60 -1.44 20.06 13.31
CA LEU A 60 -1.06 19.11 12.26
C LEU A 60 -2.29 18.39 11.68
N TYR A 61 -3.24 17.96 12.52
CA TYR A 61 -4.49 17.37 12.03
C TYR A 61 -5.37 18.37 11.30
N ALA A 62 -5.51 19.61 11.80
CA ALA A 62 -6.25 20.65 11.12
C ALA A 62 -5.65 20.98 9.74
N GLY A 63 -4.33 21.07 9.64
CA GLY A 63 -3.62 21.25 8.39
C GLY A 63 -3.86 20.10 7.41
N ILE A 64 -3.67 18.86 7.84
CA ILE A 64 -3.91 17.67 7.00
C ILE A 64 -5.35 17.63 6.48
N LEU A 65 -6.33 17.89 7.35
CA LEU A 65 -7.74 17.94 6.96
C LEU A 65 -8.02 19.06 5.95
N THR A 66 -7.46 20.25 6.16
CA THR A 66 -7.67 21.39 5.26
C THR A 66 -7.06 21.11 3.88
N PHE A 67 -5.83 20.59 3.83
CA PHE A 67 -5.17 20.23 2.58
C PHE A 67 -5.85 19.05 1.87
N SER A 68 -6.37 18.06 2.59
CA SER A 68 -7.09 16.94 1.97
C SER A 68 -8.44 17.38 1.40
N LEU A 69 -9.19 18.24 2.11
CA LEU A 69 -10.43 18.82 1.62
C LEU A 69 -10.18 19.67 0.37
N LEU A 70 -9.14 20.52 0.39
CA LEU A 70 -8.77 21.35 -0.75
C LEU A 70 -8.32 20.50 -1.94
N GLY A 71 -7.55 19.44 -1.71
CA GLY A 71 -7.10 18.53 -2.77
C GLY A 71 -8.26 17.82 -3.48
N VAL A 72 -9.19 17.25 -2.73
CA VAL A 72 -10.37 16.59 -3.32
C VAL A 72 -11.29 17.59 -4.03
N TYR A 73 -11.46 18.79 -3.45
CA TYR A 73 -12.24 19.84 -4.09
C TYR A 73 -11.60 20.30 -5.41
N SER A 74 -10.28 20.40 -5.47
CA SER A 74 -9.54 20.78 -6.67
C SER A 74 -9.60 19.74 -7.78
N ASP A 75 -9.66 18.45 -7.43
CA ASP A 75 -9.68 17.35 -8.41
C ASP A 75 -11.07 17.18 -9.04
N THR A 76 -12.11 17.06 -8.21
CA THR A 76 -13.43 16.65 -8.70
C THR A 76 -14.41 17.82 -8.87
N GLN A 77 -14.10 19.02 -8.36
CA GLN A 77 -15.02 20.20 -8.28
C GLN A 77 -16.44 19.87 -7.79
N ASN A 78 -16.61 18.73 -7.12
CA ASN A 78 -17.89 18.14 -6.77
C ASN A 78 -18.01 18.07 -5.25
N THR A 79 -19.06 18.70 -4.72
CA THR A 79 -19.38 18.71 -3.29
C THR A 79 -19.65 17.30 -2.75
N PHE A 80 -20.15 16.38 -3.56
CA PHE A 80 -20.43 15.01 -3.15
C PHE A 80 -19.17 14.23 -2.73
N SER A 81 -18.08 14.36 -3.51
CA SER A 81 -16.77 13.76 -3.16
C SER A 81 -16.24 14.32 -1.84
N MET A 82 -16.49 15.60 -1.57
CA MET A 82 -16.13 16.28 -0.34
C MET A 82 -16.89 15.73 0.88
N VAL A 83 -18.20 15.47 0.71
CA VAL A 83 -19.03 14.83 1.75
C VAL A 83 -18.58 13.39 2.02
N ILE A 84 -18.26 12.61 0.97
CA ILE A 84 -17.70 11.27 1.13
C ILE A 84 -16.37 11.31 1.87
N LEU A 85 -15.47 12.24 1.52
CA LEU A 85 -14.19 12.41 2.20
C LEU A 85 -14.40 12.69 3.70
N LEU A 86 -15.33 13.59 4.05
CA LEU A 86 -15.65 13.89 5.44
C LEU A 86 -16.25 12.68 6.16
N ALA A 87 -17.18 11.95 5.53
CA ALA A 87 -17.75 10.73 6.08
C ALA A 87 -16.68 9.66 6.33
N LEU A 88 -15.78 9.43 5.37
CA LEU A 88 -14.64 8.52 5.52
C LEU A 88 -13.63 9.00 6.56
N GLY A 89 -13.43 10.31 6.69
CA GLY A 89 -12.61 10.91 7.75
C GLY A 89 -13.17 10.63 9.14
N VAL A 90 -14.49 10.74 9.31
CA VAL A 90 -15.19 10.37 10.54
C VAL A 90 -15.06 8.87 10.82
N VAL A 91 -15.29 8.01 9.82
CA VAL A 91 -15.10 6.56 9.95
C VAL A 91 -13.65 6.24 10.36
N GLY A 92 -12.65 6.86 9.73
CA GLY A 92 -11.25 6.71 10.09
C GLY A 92 -10.94 7.17 11.52
N PHE A 93 -11.56 8.26 11.96
CA PHE A 93 -11.45 8.72 13.35
C PHE A 93 -12.05 7.72 14.34
N LEU A 94 -13.22 7.13 14.02
CA LEU A 94 -13.84 6.08 14.83
C LEU A 94 -12.94 4.83 14.89
N LEU A 95 -12.43 4.36 13.75
CA LEU A 95 -11.54 3.20 13.69
C LEU A 95 -10.29 3.41 14.56
N ARG A 96 -9.74 4.63 14.54
CA ARG A 96 -8.63 5.01 15.42
C ARG A 96 -9.01 4.99 16.90
N ARG A 97 -10.25 5.38 17.23
CA ARG A 97 -10.75 5.39 18.61
C ARG A 97 -10.90 3.98 19.19
N TYR A 98 -11.18 2.99 18.35
CA TYR A 98 -11.29 1.57 18.71
C TYR A 98 -9.98 0.79 18.53
N ASP A 99 -8.84 1.49 18.39
CA ASP A 99 -7.50 0.88 18.22
C ASP A 99 -7.37 -0.08 17.02
N PHE A 100 -8.23 0.07 16.01
CA PHE A 100 -8.05 -0.66 14.75
C PHE A 100 -6.83 -0.11 14.01
N PRO A 101 -5.99 -0.99 13.42
CA PRO A 101 -4.86 -0.55 12.63
C PRO A 101 -5.39 0.15 11.36
N LEU A 102 -5.18 1.46 11.26
CA LEU A 102 -5.57 2.27 10.10
C LEU A 102 -4.83 1.87 8.82
N ALA A 103 -3.57 1.43 8.94
CA ALA A 103 -2.72 1.13 7.79
C ALA A 103 -3.29 0.00 6.89
N PRO A 104 -3.71 -1.17 7.41
CA PRO A 104 -4.40 -2.20 6.63
C PRO A 104 -5.70 -1.72 5.96
N VAL A 105 -6.48 -0.87 6.63
CA VAL A 105 -7.75 -0.36 6.09
C VAL A 105 -7.51 0.52 4.88
N VAL A 106 -6.57 1.47 4.98
CA VAL A 106 -6.19 2.35 3.86
C VAL A 106 -5.56 1.53 2.72
N LEU A 107 -4.70 0.58 3.05
CA LEU A 107 -4.11 -0.32 2.06
C LEU A 107 -5.18 -1.11 1.31
N GLY A 108 -6.16 -1.68 2.02
CA GLY A 108 -7.30 -2.38 1.41
C GLY A 108 -8.17 -1.47 0.53
N ALA A 109 -8.41 -0.24 0.97
CA ALA A 109 -9.20 0.73 0.21
C ALA A 109 -8.52 1.15 -1.11
N VAL A 110 -7.19 1.28 -1.12
CA VAL A 110 -6.41 1.60 -2.33
C VAL A 110 -6.23 0.36 -3.22
N LEU A 111 -5.94 -0.79 -2.64
CA LEU A 111 -5.70 -2.03 -3.39
C LEU A 111 -6.98 -2.62 -3.97
N GLY A 112 -8.13 -2.48 -3.31
CA GLY A 112 -9.41 -3.02 -3.77
C GLY A 112 -9.76 -2.67 -5.22
N PRO A 113 -9.84 -1.38 -5.61
CA PRO A 113 -10.14 -1.00 -6.99
C PRO A 113 -9.07 -1.46 -7.99
N LEU A 114 -7.80 -1.49 -7.59
CA LEU A 114 -6.71 -1.96 -8.44
C LEU A 114 -6.82 -3.47 -8.71
N ILE A 115 -7.12 -4.27 -7.68
CA ILE A 115 -7.34 -5.71 -7.79
C ILE A 115 -8.55 -5.98 -8.70
N GLU A 116 -9.65 -5.27 -8.47
CA GLU A 116 -10.86 -5.45 -9.26
C GLU A 116 -10.65 -5.05 -10.74
N GLN A 117 -9.89 -3.98 -10.98
CA GLN A 117 -9.55 -3.56 -12.34
C GLN A 117 -8.69 -4.60 -13.06
N GLU A 118 -7.64 -5.12 -12.42
CA GLU A 118 -6.80 -6.15 -13.01
C GLU A 118 -7.53 -7.50 -13.14
N TYR A 119 -8.43 -7.82 -12.20
CA TYR A 119 -9.34 -8.97 -12.32
C TYR A 119 -10.24 -8.85 -13.55
N ARG A 120 -10.95 -7.73 -13.70
CA ARG A 120 -11.80 -7.47 -14.89
C ARG A 120 -10.99 -7.48 -16.18
N ARG A 121 -9.79 -6.90 -16.18
CA ARG A 121 -8.88 -6.93 -17.31
C ARG A 121 -8.46 -8.36 -17.67
N SER A 122 -8.14 -9.18 -16.68
CA SER A 122 -7.75 -10.58 -16.89
C SER A 122 -8.89 -11.40 -17.49
N LEU A 123 -10.13 -11.17 -17.06
CA LEU A 123 -11.33 -11.81 -17.61
C LEU A 123 -11.64 -11.34 -19.04
N ALA A 124 -11.48 -10.04 -19.31
CA ALA A 124 -11.68 -9.48 -20.65
C ALA A 124 -10.68 -10.05 -21.66
N ILE A 125 -9.41 -10.23 -21.26
CA ILE A 125 -8.38 -10.88 -22.10
C ILE A 125 -8.68 -12.38 -22.29
N SER A 126 -9.27 -13.01 -21.28
CA SER A 126 -9.59 -14.44 -21.28
C SER A 126 -10.96 -14.76 -21.91
N VAL A 127 -11.63 -13.79 -22.54
CA VAL A 127 -12.97 -13.96 -23.15
C VAL A 127 -13.97 -14.57 -22.15
N ASN A 128 -13.95 -14.09 -20.91
CA ASN A 128 -14.84 -14.54 -19.84
C ASN A 128 -14.71 -16.03 -19.45
N ASP A 129 -13.60 -16.68 -19.79
CA ASP A 129 -13.30 -18.04 -19.35
C ASP A 129 -12.60 -18.05 -17.97
N TYR A 130 -13.34 -18.49 -16.95
CA TYR A 130 -12.85 -18.61 -15.57
C TYR A 130 -11.84 -19.76 -15.38
N THR A 131 -11.72 -20.69 -16.34
CA THR A 131 -10.78 -21.80 -16.25
C THR A 131 -9.32 -21.37 -16.47
N VAL A 132 -9.09 -20.16 -16.97
CA VAL A 132 -7.74 -19.59 -17.17
C VAL A 132 -6.94 -19.49 -15.87
N PHE A 133 -7.62 -19.31 -14.73
CA PHE A 133 -6.96 -19.28 -13.42
C PHE A 133 -6.36 -20.63 -13.00
N PHE A 134 -6.89 -21.74 -13.53
CA PHE A 134 -6.44 -23.11 -13.21
C PHE A 134 -5.61 -23.75 -14.33
N THR A 135 -5.79 -23.33 -15.58
CA THR A 135 -5.04 -23.86 -16.73
C THR A 135 -3.66 -23.22 -16.90
N ARG A 136 -3.47 -21.99 -16.40
CA ARG A 136 -2.16 -21.30 -16.41
C ARG A 136 -1.34 -21.73 -15.19
N PRO A 137 -0.19 -22.40 -15.34
CA PRO A 137 0.59 -22.93 -14.20
C PRO A 137 1.07 -21.82 -13.25
N ILE A 138 1.39 -20.64 -13.77
CA ILE A 138 1.78 -19.48 -12.95
C ILE A 138 0.60 -18.96 -12.13
N SER A 139 -0.60 -18.89 -12.73
CA SER A 139 -1.80 -18.45 -12.04
C SER A 139 -2.17 -19.42 -10.91
N LEU A 140 -2.08 -20.72 -11.18
CA LEU A 140 -2.36 -21.75 -10.18
C LEU A 140 -1.41 -21.64 -8.98
N VAL A 141 -0.11 -21.49 -9.22
CA VAL A 141 0.89 -21.31 -8.16
C VAL A 141 0.64 -20.04 -7.34
N LEU A 142 0.29 -18.93 -7.98
CA LEU A 142 -0.02 -17.69 -7.26
C LEU A 142 -1.31 -17.82 -6.43
N MET A 143 -2.34 -18.46 -6.99
CA MET A 143 -3.62 -18.68 -6.32
C MET A 143 -3.46 -19.59 -5.08
N THR A 144 -2.66 -20.66 -5.19
CA THR A 144 -2.37 -21.54 -4.06
C THR A 144 -1.55 -20.84 -2.99
N LEU A 145 -0.59 -19.99 -3.36
CA LEU A 145 0.21 -19.21 -2.43
C LEU A 145 -0.65 -18.19 -1.66
N VAL A 146 -1.56 -17.49 -2.35
CA VAL A 146 -2.54 -16.59 -1.71
C VAL A 146 -3.45 -17.36 -0.75
N ALA A 147 -3.97 -18.51 -1.17
CA ALA A 147 -4.79 -19.36 -0.32
C ALA A 147 -4.01 -19.81 0.94
N MET A 148 -2.75 -20.24 0.79
CA MET A 148 -1.90 -20.58 1.93
C MET A 148 -1.63 -19.39 2.85
N ALA A 149 -1.31 -18.21 2.29
CA ALA A 149 -1.04 -17.01 3.06
C ALA A 149 -2.24 -16.56 3.92
N PHE A 150 -3.48 -16.83 3.47
CA PHE A 150 -4.69 -16.58 4.25
C PHE A 150 -5.01 -17.72 5.24
N LEU A 151 -4.90 -18.97 4.79
CA LEU A 151 -5.31 -20.15 5.56
C LEU A 151 -4.35 -20.46 6.72
N VAL A 152 -3.03 -20.35 6.52
CA VAL A 152 -2.02 -20.66 7.54
C VAL A 152 -2.16 -19.81 8.82
N PRO A 153 -2.24 -18.46 8.76
CA PRO A 153 -2.41 -17.65 9.97
C PRO A 153 -3.80 -17.84 10.59
N LEU A 154 -4.85 -18.07 9.78
CA LEU A 154 -6.20 -18.32 10.28
C LEU A 154 -6.29 -19.65 11.04
N PHE A 155 -5.71 -20.72 10.50
CA PHE A 155 -5.66 -22.02 11.16
C PHE A 155 -4.86 -21.94 12.46
N ASN A 156 -3.68 -21.28 12.45
CA ASN A 156 -2.87 -21.09 13.64
C ASN A 156 -3.56 -20.21 14.70
N ALA A 157 -4.31 -19.18 14.30
CA ALA A 157 -5.08 -18.35 15.23
C ALA A 157 -6.21 -19.14 15.91
N ILE A 158 -6.96 -19.93 15.14
CA ILE A 158 -8.05 -20.79 15.66
C ILE A 158 -7.49 -21.87 16.59
N TRP A 159 -6.37 -22.51 16.20
CA TRP A 159 -5.73 -23.57 17.00
C TRP A 159 -5.12 -23.04 18.30
N LYS A 160 -4.56 -21.81 18.29
CA LYS A 160 -4.00 -21.15 19.48
C LYS A 160 -5.07 -20.59 20.40
N ALA A 161 -6.21 -20.15 19.87
CA ALA A 161 -7.38 -19.76 20.65
C ALA A 161 -7.96 -20.95 21.44
N SER A 162 -7.96 -22.15 20.84
CA SER A 162 -8.42 -23.39 21.51
C SER A 162 -7.50 -23.86 22.65
N ARG A 163 -6.25 -23.40 22.73
CA ARG A 163 -5.28 -23.81 23.77
C ARG A 163 -5.11 -22.81 24.92
N ARG A 164 -5.61 -21.58 24.80
CA ARG A 164 -5.52 -20.54 25.85
C ARG A 164 -6.62 -20.63 26.93
N GLY A 165 -7.60 -21.52 26.78
CA GLY A 165 -8.67 -21.73 27.76
C GLY A 165 -8.32 -22.63 28.96
N ALA A 166 -7.07 -23.08 29.13
CA ALA A 166 -6.70 -24.08 30.14
C ALA A 166 -5.71 -23.60 31.22
N HIS A 167 -5.47 -22.30 31.37
CA HIS A 167 -4.80 -21.74 32.55
C HIS A 167 -5.70 -20.72 33.22
N VAL A 168 -6.59 -21.21 34.09
CA VAL A 168 -7.11 -20.42 35.21
C VAL A 168 -5.98 -20.35 36.23
N PRO A 169 -5.35 -19.20 36.48
CA PRO A 169 -4.49 -19.06 37.65
C PRO A 169 -5.38 -19.23 38.88
N ALA A 170 -5.12 -20.29 39.66
CA ALA A 170 -5.66 -20.41 41.00
C ALA A 170 -5.26 -19.14 41.75
N ALA A 171 -6.25 -18.32 42.11
CA ALA A 171 -6.05 -17.20 42.99
C ALA A 171 -5.55 -17.77 44.33
N ASP A 172 -4.38 -17.30 44.76
CA ASP A 172 -3.98 -17.28 46.16
C ASP A 172 -5.11 -16.62 46.95
N VAL A 173 -5.91 -17.45 47.60
CA VAL A 173 -6.87 -17.04 48.63
C VAL A 173 -6.53 -17.91 49.84
N GLY A 174 -5.56 -17.44 50.62
CA GLY A 174 -5.08 -18.15 51.80
C GLY A 174 -4.13 -17.31 52.64
N GLU A 175 -4.30 -15.99 52.67
CA GLU A 175 -3.54 -15.12 53.59
C GLU A 175 -4.39 -13.94 54.07
N ILE A 176 -5.52 -14.27 54.71
CA ILE A 176 -6.20 -13.45 55.72
C ILE A 176 -6.83 -14.42 56.73
N GLU A 177 -6.05 -14.78 57.75
CA GLU A 177 -6.33 -15.51 59.01
C GLU A 177 -4.96 -16.16 59.35
N ASP A 178 -4.10 -15.62 60.22
CA ASP A 178 -4.30 -15.07 61.57
C ASP A 178 -3.30 -13.92 61.90
#